data_AF-A0AAU5FJM0-F1
#
_entry.id   AF-A0AAU5FJM0-F1
#
_cell.length_a   1.000
_cell.length_b   1.000
_cell.length_c   1.000
_cell.angle_alpha   90.00
_cell.angle_beta   90.00
_cell.angle_gamma   90.00
#
_symmetry.space_group_name_H-M   'P 1'
#
loop_
_entity.id
_entity.type
_entity.pdbx_description
1 polymer ?
#
loop_
_entity_poly.entity_id
_entity_poly.type
_entity_poly.pdbx_seq_one_letter_code
_entity_poly.pdbx_strand_id
1 'polypeptide(L)'
;MLMSRGSFDDVPLAALFPQLTHADMEAMRVVAGAVDAARVKGEAPQWEWAPGHARFPGPQPGVAVVLMADVIVHADGGDRLEFWLQVFWTDQGRLAVNAAVNVACWCETDHATHDIDELTLVVDEGRSLAHAFAAGSERLVGRLMDPHDADYWRDRAALPPRWTR
;
A
#
# COMPACT_ATOMS: atom_id res chain seq x y z
N MET A 1 -10.72 2.77 13.93
CA MET A 1 -10.89 1.32 13.66
C MET A 1 -9.65 0.62 14.16
N LEU A 2 -9.75 -0.54 14.81
CA LEU A 2 -8.56 -1.25 15.28
C LEU A 2 -7.97 -2.06 14.13
N MET A 3 -6.76 -1.71 13.68
CA MET A 3 -5.98 -2.53 12.78
C MET A 3 -5.09 -3.46 13.60
N SER A 4 -5.06 -4.72 13.20
CA SER A 4 -4.08 -5.69 13.67
C SER A 4 -2.79 -5.51 12.88
N ARG A 5 -1.66 -5.86 13.49
CA ARG A 5 -0.33 -5.71 12.89
C ARG A 5 0.55 -6.92 13.17
N GLY A 6 1.44 -7.25 12.25
CA GLY A 6 2.34 -8.40 12.36
C GLY A 6 3.11 -8.68 11.08
N SER A 7 3.71 -9.86 11.01
CA SER A 7 4.29 -10.37 9.76
C SER A 7 3.19 -10.75 8.77
N PHE A 8 3.52 -10.95 7.50
CA PHE A 8 2.53 -11.41 6.52
C PHE A 8 2.00 -12.82 6.84
N ASP A 9 2.79 -13.65 7.52
CA ASP A 9 2.38 -15.00 7.93
C ASP A 9 1.29 -14.96 9.01
N ASP A 10 1.22 -13.89 9.79
CA ASP A 10 0.18 -13.67 10.79
C ASP A 10 -1.16 -13.21 10.17
N VAL A 11 -1.14 -12.78 8.89
CA VAL A 11 -2.34 -12.28 8.20
C VAL A 11 -3.33 -13.43 7.97
N PRO A 12 -4.57 -13.33 8.50
CA PRO A 12 -5.58 -14.37 8.36
C PRO A 12 -6.26 -14.29 6.98
N LEU A 13 -5.51 -14.57 5.90
CA LEU A 13 -5.95 -14.41 4.51
C LEU A 13 -7.30 -15.08 4.21
N ALA A 14 -7.53 -16.29 4.70
CA ALA A 14 -8.81 -16.99 4.50
C ALA A 14 -10.00 -16.28 5.16
N ALA A 15 -9.78 -15.56 6.26
CA ALA A 15 -10.82 -14.78 6.93
C ALA A 15 -11.02 -13.40 6.26
N LEU A 16 -9.95 -12.77 5.77
CA LEU A 16 -10.02 -11.47 5.10
C LEU A 16 -10.54 -11.57 3.66
N PHE A 17 -10.20 -12.66 2.97
CA PHE A 17 -10.48 -12.87 1.55
C PHE A 17 -10.99 -14.30 1.31
N PRO A 18 -12.24 -14.61 1.69
CA PRO A 18 -12.79 -15.96 1.64
C PRO A 18 -12.89 -16.55 0.23
N GLN A 19 -12.76 -15.73 -0.81
CA GLN A 19 -12.76 -16.13 -2.21
C GLN A 19 -11.41 -16.66 -2.72
N LEU A 20 -10.32 -16.48 -1.96
CA LEU A 20 -8.99 -16.94 -2.38
C LEU A 20 -8.88 -18.46 -2.27
N THR A 21 -8.26 -19.06 -3.28
CA THR A 21 -7.83 -20.46 -3.20
C THR A 21 -6.55 -20.58 -2.36
N HIS A 22 -6.18 -21.81 -1.98
CA HIS A 22 -4.89 -22.06 -1.33
C HIS A 22 -3.70 -21.61 -2.19
N ALA A 23 -3.78 -21.83 -3.51
CA ALA A 23 -2.74 -21.41 -4.45
C ALA A 23 -2.62 -19.87 -4.51
N ASP A 24 -3.75 -19.16 -4.48
CA ASP A 24 -3.74 -17.69 -4.45
C ASP A 24 -3.12 -17.16 -3.15
N MET A 25 -3.47 -17.74 -2.00
CA MET A 25 -2.89 -17.36 -0.72
C MET A 25 -1.38 -17.59 -0.68
N GLU A 26 -0.92 -18.72 -1.20
CA GLU A 26 0.52 -19.01 -1.30
C GLU A 26 1.24 -18.03 -2.22
N ALA A 27 0.65 -17.72 -3.38
CA ALA A 27 1.21 -16.72 -4.30
C ALA A 27 1.32 -15.33 -3.63
N MET A 28 0.32 -14.92 -2.86
CA MET A 28 0.38 -13.69 -2.08
C MET A 28 1.50 -13.71 -1.03
N ARG A 29 1.71 -14.85 -0.34
CA ARG A 29 2.81 -15.00 0.64
C ARG A 29 4.18 -14.85 0.00
N VAL A 30 4.38 -15.46 -1.17
CA VAL A 30 5.65 -15.37 -1.90
C VAL A 30 6.00 -13.91 -2.23
N VAL A 31 5.04 -13.16 -2.79
CA VAL A 31 5.32 -11.76 -3.17
C VAL A 31 5.37 -10.82 -1.96
N ALA A 32 4.64 -11.10 -0.89
CA ALA A 32 4.77 -10.36 0.38
C ALA A 32 6.15 -10.57 1.01
N GLY A 33 6.68 -11.79 0.97
CA GLY A 33 8.05 -12.08 1.40
C GLY A 33 9.10 -11.32 0.58
N ALA A 34 8.86 -11.10 -0.71
CA ALA A 34 9.74 -10.27 -1.54
C ALA A 34 9.69 -8.79 -1.14
N VAL A 35 8.50 -8.26 -0.81
CA VAL A 35 8.35 -6.90 -0.25
C VAL A 35 9.13 -6.78 1.07
N ASP A 36 8.96 -7.73 1.99
CA ASP A 36 9.65 -7.72 3.28
C ASP A 36 11.17 -7.82 3.13
N ALA A 37 11.66 -8.61 2.17
CA ALA A 37 13.09 -8.72 1.86
C ALA A 37 13.69 -7.45 1.23
N ALA A 38 12.87 -6.64 0.55
CA ALA A 38 13.29 -5.39 -0.08
C ALA A 38 13.37 -4.20 0.88
N ARG A 39 12.77 -4.31 2.09
CA ARG A 39 12.82 -3.24 3.11
C ARG A 39 14.25 -3.03 3.63
N VAL A 40 14.56 -1.78 4.03
CA VAL A 40 15.86 -1.44 4.62
C VAL A 40 16.06 -2.20 5.93
N LYS A 41 17.27 -2.76 6.13
CA LYS A 41 17.64 -3.51 7.33
C LYS A 41 17.43 -2.67 8.60
N GLY A 42 16.57 -3.15 9.50
CA GLY A 42 16.41 -2.61 10.86
C GLY A 42 14.97 -2.37 11.27
N GLU A 43 14.06 -2.23 10.32
CA GLU A 43 12.62 -2.14 10.59
C GLU A 43 11.98 -3.52 10.57
N ALA A 44 11.18 -3.83 11.60
CA ALA A 44 10.39 -5.05 11.59
C ALA A 44 9.33 -4.93 10.48
N PRO A 45 9.15 -5.94 9.62
CA PRO A 45 8.06 -5.93 8.65
C PRO A 45 6.74 -5.74 9.38
N GLN A 46 6.04 -4.65 9.05
CA GLN A 46 4.68 -4.44 9.51
C GLN A 46 3.74 -4.49 8.31
N TRP A 47 2.95 -5.56 8.33
CA TRP A 47 1.69 -5.63 7.62
C TRP A 47 0.59 -5.26 8.62
N GLU A 48 -0.36 -4.48 8.15
CA GLU A 48 -1.55 -4.12 8.91
C GLU A 48 -2.79 -4.67 8.23
N TRP A 49 -3.76 -5.13 9.01
CA TRP A 49 -5.03 -5.61 8.47
C TRP A 49 -6.19 -5.26 9.37
N ALA A 50 -7.36 -5.11 8.75
CA ALA A 50 -8.59 -4.70 9.40
C ALA A 50 -9.64 -5.81 9.26
N PRO A 51 -9.81 -6.70 10.27
CA PRO A 51 -10.83 -7.76 10.21
C PRO A 51 -12.25 -7.24 9.97
N GLY A 52 -12.55 -6.02 10.47
CA GLY A 52 -13.84 -5.36 10.23
C GLY A 52 -14.10 -4.97 8.77
N HIS A 53 -13.08 -4.97 7.91
CA HIS A 53 -13.19 -4.71 6.47
C HIS A 53 -13.06 -5.98 5.62
N ALA A 54 -13.10 -7.18 6.21
CA ALA A 54 -13.17 -8.43 5.46
C ALA A 54 -14.41 -8.53 4.54
N ARG A 55 -15.43 -7.69 4.80
CA ARG A 55 -16.60 -7.49 3.94
C ARG A 55 -16.71 -6.02 3.57
N PHE A 56 -17.30 -5.75 2.42
CA PHE A 56 -17.57 -4.38 1.99
C PHE A 56 -18.42 -3.64 3.03
N PRO A 57 -17.92 -2.55 3.64
CA PRO A 57 -18.66 -1.83 4.67
C PRO A 57 -19.77 -0.93 4.09
N GLY A 58 -19.89 -0.85 2.76
CA GLY A 58 -20.71 0.14 2.08
C GLY A 58 -19.92 1.41 1.74
N PRO A 59 -20.51 2.34 0.98
CA PRO A 59 -19.91 3.65 0.73
C PRO A 59 -19.70 4.40 2.04
N GLN A 60 -18.49 4.87 2.28
CA GLN A 60 -18.14 5.62 3.49
C GLN A 60 -17.11 6.72 3.16
N PRO A 61 -17.00 7.77 3.98
CA PRO A 61 -15.91 8.72 3.86
C PRO A 61 -14.56 8.01 4.05
N GLY A 62 -13.67 8.13 3.06
CA GLY A 62 -12.33 7.53 3.08
C GLY A 62 -12.28 6.11 2.53
N VAL A 63 -11.08 5.52 2.60
CA VAL A 63 -10.79 4.22 1.97
C VAL A 63 -10.95 3.08 2.98
N ALA A 64 -11.75 2.07 2.63
CA ALA A 64 -11.91 0.87 3.45
C ALA A 64 -10.75 -0.11 3.23
N VAL A 65 -9.59 0.16 3.84
CA VAL A 65 -8.38 -0.69 3.73
C VAL A 65 -8.58 -2.00 4.47
N VAL A 66 -8.37 -3.13 3.79
CA VAL A 66 -8.47 -4.50 4.33
C VAL A 66 -7.11 -5.00 4.81
N LEU A 67 -6.07 -4.75 4.02
CA LEU A 67 -4.70 -5.20 4.23
C LEU A 67 -3.75 -4.15 3.66
N MET A 68 -2.67 -3.82 4.35
CA MET A 68 -1.65 -2.91 3.84
C MET A 68 -0.26 -3.22 4.38
N ALA A 69 0.73 -2.71 3.65
CA ALA A 69 2.10 -2.55 4.07
C ALA A 69 2.53 -1.12 3.76
N ASP A 70 3.15 -0.47 4.72
CA ASP A 70 3.86 0.81 4.55
C ASP A 70 5.34 0.64 4.89
N VAL A 71 6.18 1.38 4.16
CA VAL A 71 7.62 1.49 4.39
C VAL A 71 7.96 2.97 4.45
N ILE A 72 8.34 3.45 5.63
CA ILE A 72 8.67 4.84 5.89
C ILE A 72 10.18 5.00 5.75
N VAL A 73 10.64 5.79 4.78
CA VAL A 73 12.09 5.89 4.50
C VAL A 73 12.71 7.13 5.14
N HIS A 74 11.96 8.22 5.31
CA HIS A 74 12.46 9.46 5.91
C HIS A 74 11.40 10.14 6.76
N ALA A 75 11.49 10.00 8.09
CA ALA A 75 10.63 10.73 9.04
C ALA A 75 11.36 11.87 9.78
N ASP A 76 12.70 11.83 9.85
CA ASP A 76 13.48 12.77 10.68
C ASP A 76 14.05 13.94 9.86
N GLY A 77 13.47 15.12 10.06
CA GLY A 77 14.02 16.42 9.62
C GLY A 77 13.88 16.73 8.12
N GLY A 78 13.39 15.79 7.31
CA GLY A 78 13.09 15.96 5.88
C GLY A 78 11.62 15.70 5.55
N ASP A 79 11.30 15.76 4.25
CA ASP A 79 9.96 15.43 3.76
C ASP A 79 9.63 13.96 4.05
N ARG A 80 8.44 13.72 4.61
CA ARG A 80 7.90 12.37 4.78
C ARG A 80 7.85 11.67 3.42
N LEU A 81 8.48 10.51 3.34
CA LEU A 81 8.45 9.64 2.17
C LEU A 81 8.08 8.24 2.60
N GLU A 82 6.98 7.74 2.05
CA GLU A 82 6.44 6.42 2.32
C GLU A 82 6.16 5.68 1.02
N PHE A 83 6.34 4.37 1.07
CA PHE A 83 5.95 3.48 0.00
C PHE A 83 4.91 2.54 0.55
N TRP A 84 3.73 2.52 -0.06
CA TRP A 84 2.63 1.70 0.43
C TRP A 84 2.10 0.74 -0.63
N LEU A 85 1.61 -0.39 -0.15
CA LEU A 85 0.83 -1.37 -0.88
C LEU A 85 -0.42 -1.64 -0.06
N GLN A 86 -1.60 -1.48 -0.64
CA GLN A 86 -2.87 -1.66 0.06
C GLN A 86 -3.88 -2.44 -0.77
N VAL A 87 -4.67 -3.26 -0.08
CA VAL A 87 -5.88 -3.89 -0.58
C VAL A 87 -7.06 -3.20 0.09
N PHE A 88 -7.98 -2.66 -0.69
CA PHE A 88 -9.11 -1.89 -0.17
C PHE A 88 -10.39 -2.10 -0.97
N TRP A 89 -11.53 -1.70 -0.41
CA TRP A 89 -12.78 -1.65 -1.15
C TRP A 89 -12.95 -0.32 -1.90
N THR A 90 -13.29 -0.42 -3.18
CA THR A 90 -13.83 0.69 -3.97
C THR A 90 -15.27 1.01 -3.53
N ASP A 91 -15.74 2.22 -3.85
CA ASP A 91 -17.13 2.66 -3.59
C ASP A 91 -18.20 1.76 -4.25
N GLN A 92 -17.79 1.00 -5.27
CA GLN A 92 -18.64 0.04 -5.99
C GLN A 92 -18.65 -1.35 -5.35
N GLY A 93 -18.01 -1.53 -4.19
CA GLY A 93 -17.96 -2.83 -3.49
C GLY A 93 -17.07 -3.86 -4.18
N ARG A 94 -16.09 -3.43 -4.98
CA ARG A 94 -15.03 -4.29 -5.53
C ARG A 94 -13.73 -4.09 -4.77
N LEU A 95 -12.94 -5.14 -4.58
CA LEU A 95 -11.58 -5.00 -4.08
C LEU A 95 -10.70 -4.35 -5.13
N ALA A 96 -9.73 -3.57 -4.68
CA ALA A 96 -8.66 -3.04 -5.50
C ALA A 96 -7.34 -3.18 -4.75
N VAL A 97 -6.26 -3.33 -5.51
CA VAL A 97 -4.89 -3.23 -5.01
C VAL A 97 -4.32 -1.91 -5.50
N ASN A 98 -3.76 -1.14 -4.58
CA ASN A 98 -3.05 0.09 -4.88
C ASN A 98 -1.60 0.00 -4.39
N ALA A 99 -0.68 0.47 -5.22
CA ALA A 99 0.71 0.70 -4.84
C ALA A 99 1.12 2.10 -5.28
N ALA A 100 1.55 2.94 -4.33
CA ALA A 100 1.99 4.30 -4.63
C ALA A 100 3.23 4.70 -3.82
N VAL A 101 3.79 5.84 -4.18
CA VAL A 101 4.74 6.57 -3.34
C VAL A 101 3.95 7.72 -2.72
N ASN A 102 3.99 7.84 -1.42
CA ASN A 102 3.35 8.92 -0.69
C ASN A 102 4.42 9.88 -0.19
N VAL A 103 4.39 11.13 -0.66
CA VAL A 103 5.42 12.13 -0.33
C VAL A 103 4.80 13.39 0.26
N ALA A 104 5.47 14.01 1.23
CA ALA A 104 5.02 15.25 1.84
C ALA A 104 4.72 16.32 0.77
N CYS A 105 3.57 16.98 0.93
CA CYS A 105 3.06 17.94 -0.04
C CYS A 105 2.38 19.12 0.67
N TRP A 106 2.39 20.27 -0.03
CA TRP A 106 1.80 21.53 0.40
C TRP A 106 0.85 22.09 -0.67
N CYS A 107 0.13 21.21 -1.37
CA CYS A 107 -0.92 21.64 -2.29
C CYS A 107 -2.08 22.30 -1.53
N GLU A 108 -2.89 23.09 -2.23
CA GLU A 108 -4.00 23.85 -1.64
C GLU A 108 -5.03 22.94 -0.95
N THR A 109 -5.17 21.71 -1.44
CA THR A 109 -5.93 20.65 -0.77
C THR A 109 -5.04 20.02 0.30
N ASP A 110 -5.13 20.55 1.52
CA ASP A 110 -4.29 20.14 2.66
C ASP A 110 -4.53 18.66 3.05
N HIS A 111 -3.70 17.78 2.49
CA HIS A 111 -3.68 16.35 2.82
C HIS A 111 -2.36 15.91 3.47
N ALA A 112 -1.44 16.85 3.77
CA ALA A 112 -0.07 16.66 4.25
C ALA A 112 0.87 15.84 3.35
N THR A 113 0.36 14.88 2.57
CA THR A 113 1.10 14.07 1.62
C THR A 113 0.31 13.90 0.32
N HIS A 114 1.00 13.44 -0.74
CA HIS A 114 0.43 13.21 -2.06
C HIS A 114 0.85 11.84 -2.58
N ASP A 115 -0.10 11.08 -3.10
CA ASP A 115 0.18 9.82 -3.78
C ASP A 115 0.65 10.10 -5.20
N ILE A 116 1.83 9.59 -5.52
CA ILE A 116 2.45 9.73 -6.83
C ILE A 116 2.83 8.35 -7.37
N ASP A 117 3.05 8.31 -8.69
CA ASP A 117 3.42 7.08 -9.40
C ASP A 117 2.40 5.94 -9.14
N GLU A 118 1.13 6.28 -8.96
CA GLU A 118 0.10 5.37 -8.51
C GLU A 118 -0.18 4.23 -9.51
N LEU A 119 -0.25 3.00 -9.00
CA LEU A 119 -0.85 1.86 -9.69
C LEU A 119 -2.08 1.42 -8.90
N THR A 120 -3.26 1.51 -9.50
CA THR A 120 -4.50 0.97 -8.92
C THR A 120 -5.13 -0.06 -9.86
N LEU A 121 -5.28 -1.29 -9.34
CA LEU A 121 -5.81 -2.44 -10.05
C LEU A 121 -7.07 -2.94 -9.36
N VAL A 122 -8.22 -2.69 -9.98
CA VAL A 122 -9.50 -3.23 -9.54
C VAL A 122 -9.56 -4.72 -9.86
N VAL A 123 -10.04 -5.51 -8.89
CA VAL A 123 -10.32 -6.94 -9.01
C VAL A 123 -11.66 -7.11 -9.71
N ASP A 124 -11.67 -7.92 -10.76
CA ASP A 124 -12.83 -8.21 -11.59
C ASP A 124 -12.71 -9.62 -12.21
N GLU A 125 -13.59 -9.95 -13.16
CA GLU A 125 -13.60 -11.27 -13.83
C GLU A 125 -12.29 -11.57 -14.57
N GLY A 126 -11.57 -10.55 -15.04
CA GLY A 126 -10.31 -10.71 -15.77
C GLY A 126 -9.06 -10.64 -14.89
N ARG A 127 -9.19 -10.18 -13.64
CA ARG A 127 -8.06 -9.99 -12.73
C ARG A 127 -8.38 -10.47 -11.32
N SER A 128 -7.74 -11.57 -10.91
CA SER A 128 -7.81 -12.05 -9.53
C SER A 128 -7.09 -11.13 -8.56
N LEU A 129 -7.47 -11.19 -7.28
CA LEU A 129 -6.82 -10.44 -6.22
C LEU A 129 -5.33 -10.80 -6.09
N ALA A 130 -4.97 -12.08 -6.17
CA ALA A 130 -3.57 -12.51 -6.09
C ALA A 130 -2.72 -11.92 -7.23
N HIS A 131 -3.26 -11.84 -8.45
CA HIS A 131 -2.55 -11.22 -9.57
C HIS A 131 -2.42 -9.70 -9.39
N ALA A 132 -3.50 -9.01 -8.97
CA ALA A 132 -3.42 -7.58 -8.68
C ALA A 132 -2.41 -7.29 -7.55
N PHE A 133 -2.37 -8.14 -6.52
CA PHE A 133 -1.45 -8.05 -5.39
C PHE A 133 -0.01 -8.27 -5.83
N ALA A 134 0.25 -9.29 -6.67
CA ALA A 134 1.58 -9.52 -7.24
C ALA A 134 2.10 -8.31 -8.02
N ALA A 135 1.27 -7.74 -8.92
CA ALA A 135 1.67 -6.57 -9.70
C ALA A 135 1.95 -5.33 -8.80
N GLY A 136 1.15 -5.12 -7.75
CA GLY A 136 1.39 -4.07 -6.77
C GLY A 136 2.68 -4.29 -5.98
N SER A 137 2.93 -5.52 -5.51
CA SER A 137 4.14 -5.91 -4.81
C SER A 137 5.39 -5.77 -5.67
N GLU A 138 5.36 -6.19 -6.94
CA GLU A 138 6.46 -6.00 -7.88
C GLU A 138 6.79 -4.52 -8.07
N ARG A 139 5.75 -3.68 -8.21
CA ARG A 139 5.91 -2.23 -8.32
C ARG A 139 6.56 -1.64 -7.08
N LEU A 140 6.13 -2.07 -5.90
CA LEU A 140 6.69 -1.64 -4.62
C LEU A 140 8.15 -2.09 -4.45
N VAL A 141 8.45 -3.37 -4.69
CA VAL A 141 9.81 -3.93 -4.61
C VAL A 141 10.77 -3.19 -5.51
N GLY A 142 10.37 -2.89 -6.75
CA GLY A 142 11.22 -2.12 -7.68
C GLY A 142 11.63 -0.75 -7.13
N ARG A 143 10.71 -0.06 -6.42
CA ARG A 143 10.99 1.24 -5.79
C ARG A 143 11.88 1.12 -4.55
N LEU A 144 11.73 0.04 -3.78
CA LEU A 144 12.54 -0.21 -2.60
C LEU A 144 13.97 -0.63 -2.95
N MET A 145 14.16 -1.32 -4.08
CA MET A 145 15.49 -1.74 -4.56
C MET A 145 16.28 -0.61 -5.25
N ASP A 146 15.60 0.41 -5.76
CA ASP A 146 16.20 1.64 -6.31
C ASP A 146 15.63 2.86 -5.56
N PRO A 147 15.97 3.02 -4.27
CA PRO A 147 15.34 4.03 -3.43
C PRO A 147 15.81 5.42 -3.84
N HIS A 148 14.85 6.26 -4.20
CA HIS A 148 15.06 7.68 -4.40
C HIS A 148 14.55 8.48 -3.20
N ASP A 149 15.15 9.65 -2.98
CA ASP A 149 14.74 10.57 -1.94
C ASP A 149 13.44 11.32 -2.28
N ALA A 150 12.93 12.07 -1.30
CA ALA A 150 11.69 12.83 -1.46
C ALA A 150 11.80 13.92 -2.55
N ASP A 151 12.97 14.50 -2.79
CA ASP A 151 13.15 15.54 -3.81
C ASP A 151 12.94 14.98 -5.21
N TYR A 152 13.55 13.82 -5.51
CA TYR A 152 13.32 13.12 -6.78
C TYR A 152 11.84 12.87 -7.04
N TRP A 153 11.12 12.36 -6.04
CA TRP A 153 9.71 12.02 -6.14
C TRP A 153 8.83 13.27 -6.33
N ARG A 154 9.16 14.36 -5.64
CA ARG A 154 8.49 15.65 -5.79
C ARG A 154 8.70 16.25 -7.18
N ASP A 155 9.93 16.24 -7.67
CA ASP A 155 10.28 16.74 -9.00
C ASP A 155 9.57 15.93 -10.10
N ARG A 156 9.59 14.59 -9.97
CA ARG A 156 8.92 13.68 -10.91
C ARG A 156 7.41 13.95 -11.01
N ALA A 157 6.78 14.30 -9.91
CA ALA A 157 5.34 14.58 -9.85
C ALA A 157 5.01 16.07 -10.04
N ALA A 158 6.01 16.93 -10.31
CA ALA A 158 5.86 18.38 -10.42
C ALA A 158 5.11 18.99 -9.23
N LEU A 159 5.40 18.50 -8.02
CA LEU A 159 4.73 18.96 -6.80
C LEU A 159 5.08 20.42 -6.48
N PRO A 160 4.16 21.17 -5.85
CA PRO A 160 4.41 22.55 -5.49
C PRO A 160 5.63 22.69 -4.58
N PRO A 161 6.32 23.84 -4.63
CA PRO A 161 7.47 24.07 -3.77
C PRO A 161 7.07 23.95 -2.29
N ARG A 162 8.03 23.54 -1.46
CA ARG A 162 7.86 23.59 0.00
C ARG A 162 7.51 25.02 0.39
N TRP A 163 6.66 25.20 1.40
CA TRP A 163 6.49 26.52 1.99
C TRP A 163 7.83 26.95 2.60
N THR A 164 8.51 27.90 1.96
CA THR A 164 9.57 28.66 2.61
C THR A 164 8.92 29.49 3.71
N ARG A 165 9.24 29.19 4.97
CA ARG A 165 8.96 30.10 6.08
C ARG A 165 9.79 31.37 5.97
#